data_AF-A0A7W3XU93-F1
#
_entry.id   AF-A0A7W3XU93-F1
#
_cell.length_a   1.000
_cell.length_b   1.000
_cell.length_c   1.000
_cell.angle_alpha   90.00
_cell.angle_beta   90.00
_cell.angle_gamma   90.00
#
_symmetry.space_group_name_H-M   'P 1'
#
loop_
_entity.id
_entity.type
_entity.pdbx_description
1 polymer ?
#
loop_
_entity_poly.entity_id
_entity_poly.type
_entity_poly.pdbx_seq_one_letter_code
_entity_poly.pdbx_strand_id
1 'polypeptide(L)'
;MGNIPKDQVICKCLDLLNLSDERDKTLDFRTQKLTVSRLVKLMIEAELRQHSSYSVITEHLRSSDSFQQHLNLTSISESQISRKLRAIPYTYCQLLFLKVTERLQCLTKDHKGLPELGRLHIIDSTELTLPSVAGQWAYCSKTKNAVKMHTRLVVADSTTVSPTALLPLLQMWPIPKSSWKWLWMMIRFM
;
A
#
# COMPACT_ATOMS: atom_id res chain seq x y z
N MET A 1 -11.05 27.01 18.63
CA MET A 1 -10.92 25.58 18.25
C MET A 1 -9.44 25.22 18.32
N GLY A 2 -9.05 24.34 19.25
CA GLY A 2 -7.64 23.98 19.43
C GLY A 2 -7.10 23.28 18.18
N ASN A 3 -5.93 23.70 17.72
CA ASN A 3 -5.24 23.09 16.58
C ASN A 3 -4.81 21.67 16.99
N ILE A 4 -5.51 20.64 16.52
CA ILE A 4 -5.14 19.25 16.80
C ILE A 4 -3.78 18.99 16.12
N PRO A 5 -2.74 18.53 16.84
CA PRO A 5 -1.46 18.22 16.23
C PRO A 5 -1.63 17.22 15.07
N LYS A 6 -0.95 17.46 13.94
CA LYS A 6 -1.05 16.62 12.73
C LYS A 6 -0.84 15.13 13.02
N ASP A 7 0.04 14.83 13.98
CA ASP A 7 0.35 13.48 14.43
C ASP A 7 -0.86 12.78 15.05
N GLN A 8 -1.68 13.49 15.83
CA GLN A 8 -2.89 12.92 16.43
C GLN A 8 -3.97 12.61 15.39
N VAL A 9 -4.07 13.42 14.33
CA VAL A 9 -5.01 13.16 13.22
C VAL A 9 -4.61 11.88 12.49
N ILE A 10 -3.32 11.74 12.16
CA ILE A 10 -2.81 10.54 11.50
C ILE A 10 -3.01 9.30 12.38
N CYS A 11 -2.69 9.36 13.67
CA CYS A 11 -2.91 8.23 14.59
C CYS A 11 -4.38 7.79 14.58
N LYS A 12 -5.32 8.73 14.63
CA LYS A 12 -6.76 8.43 14.54
C LYS A 12 -7.13 7.79 13.20
N CYS A 13 -6.54 8.23 12.09
CA CYS A 13 -6.75 7.59 10.79
C CYS A 13 -6.22 6.15 10.77
N LEU A 14 -5.07 5.89 11.41
CA LEU A 14 -4.49 4.56 11.50
C LEU A 14 -5.34 3.61 12.35
N ASP A 15 -6.02 4.10 13.40
CA ASP A 15 -6.95 3.31 14.21
C ASP A 15 -8.14 2.78 13.38
N LEU A 16 -8.58 3.52 12.35
CA LEU A 16 -9.66 3.09 11.46
C LEU A 16 -9.31 1.87 10.60
N LEU A 17 -8.01 1.59 10.40
CA LEU A 17 -7.56 0.46 9.58
C LEU A 17 -7.80 -0.89 10.29
N ASN A 18 -8.09 -0.88 11.59
CA ASN A 18 -8.36 -2.07 12.41
C ASN A 18 -7.33 -3.21 12.19
N LEU A 19 -6.06 -2.83 12.05
CA LEU A 19 -4.96 -3.79 11.95
C LEU A 19 -4.82 -4.49 13.30
N SER A 20 -4.78 -5.82 13.30
CA SER A 20 -4.55 -6.56 14.54
C SER A 20 -3.22 -6.12 15.16
N ASP A 21 -3.25 -5.75 16.44
CA ASP A 21 -2.01 -5.53 17.20
C ASP A 21 -1.36 -6.86 17.62
N GLU A 22 -2.03 -7.98 17.35
CA GLU A 22 -1.45 -9.32 17.49
C GLU A 22 -0.26 -9.52 16.55
N ARG A 23 0.77 -10.17 17.08
CA ARG A 23 1.96 -10.54 16.31
C ARG A 23 1.64 -11.65 15.34
N ASP A 24 2.03 -11.47 14.08
CA ASP A 24 1.93 -12.53 13.09
C ASP A 24 2.91 -13.66 13.47
N LYS A 25 2.39 -14.87 13.72
CA LYS A 25 3.20 -16.00 14.18
C LYS A 25 4.35 -16.36 13.23
N THR A 26 4.20 -16.05 11.95
CA THR A 26 5.14 -16.39 10.89
C THR A 26 6.03 -15.21 10.57
N LEU A 27 5.43 -14.06 10.26
CA LEU A 27 6.15 -12.87 9.80
C LEU A 27 6.83 -12.10 10.94
N ASP A 28 6.32 -12.21 12.16
CA ASP A 28 6.93 -11.63 13.36
C ASP A 28 7.78 -12.62 14.16
N PHE A 29 8.04 -13.81 13.61
CA PHE A 29 8.96 -14.76 14.23
C PHE A 29 10.34 -14.11 14.44
N ARG A 30 10.84 -14.15 15.69
CA ARG A 30 12.09 -13.51 16.14
C ARG A 30 12.16 -11.99 15.92
N THR A 31 11.03 -11.34 15.63
CA THR A 31 10.97 -9.88 15.51
C THR A 31 10.88 -9.26 16.91
N GLN A 32 11.86 -8.44 17.28
CA GLN A 32 11.90 -7.82 18.61
C GLN A 32 11.12 -6.49 18.68
N LYS A 33 11.27 -5.62 17.66
CA LYS A 33 10.75 -4.24 17.71
C LYS A 33 9.70 -3.94 16.64
N LEU A 34 10.03 -4.21 15.38
CA LEU A 34 9.26 -3.78 14.23
C LEU A 34 8.39 -4.92 13.68
N THR A 35 7.21 -5.11 14.29
CA THR A 35 6.22 -6.09 13.81
C THR A 35 5.64 -5.68 12.45
N VAL A 36 4.96 -6.60 11.76
CA VAL A 36 4.31 -6.29 10.47
C VAL A 36 3.25 -5.21 10.66
N SER A 37 2.40 -5.31 11.69
CA SER A 37 1.38 -4.29 11.99
C SER A 37 2.01 -2.90 12.19
N ARG A 38 3.09 -2.81 12.99
CA ARG A 38 3.84 -1.56 13.21
C ARG A 38 4.46 -1.04 11.93
N LEU A 39 5.04 -1.91 11.10
CA LEU A 39 5.61 -1.51 9.82
C LEU A 39 4.52 -0.97 8.88
N VAL A 40 3.36 -1.62 8.78
CA VAL A 40 2.26 -1.13 7.93
C VAL A 40 1.80 0.26 8.38
N LYS A 41 1.56 0.45 9.68
CA LYS A 41 1.19 1.76 10.24
C LYS A 41 2.26 2.82 9.94
N LEU A 42 3.53 2.48 10.11
CA LEU A 42 4.68 3.34 9.80
C LEU A 42 4.74 3.73 8.32
N MET A 43 4.55 2.77 7.40
CA MET A 43 4.62 3.04 5.96
C MET A 43 3.42 3.86 5.46
N ILE A 44 2.22 3.62 5.99
CA ILE A 44 1.04 4.44 5.66
C ILE A 44 1.24 5.86 6.15
N GLU A 45 1.76 6.04 7.36
CA GLU A 45 2.09 7.37 7.87
C GLU A 45 3.12 8.08 6.98
N ALA A 46 4.20 7.37 6.63
CA ALA A 46 5.23 7.88 5.76
C ALA A 46 4.68 8.32 4.39
N GLU A 47 3.75 7.54 3.82
CA GLU A 47 3.08 7.89 2.57
C GLU A 47 2.16 9.11 2.74
N LEU A 48 1.34 9.17 3.79
CA LEU A 48 0.45 10.31 4.06
C LEU A 48 1.23 11.62 4.28
N ARG A 49 2.45 11.54 4.80
CA ARG A 49 3.36 12.70 4.97
C ARG A 49 4.34 12.92 3.83
N GLN A 50 4.36 12.04 2.84
CA GLN A 50 5.30 12.10 1.72
C GLN A 50 6.77 12.09 2.20
N HIS A 51 7.11 11.23 3.15
CA HIS A 51 8.49 11.05 3.61
C HIS A 51 9.37 10.53 2.48
N SER A 52 10.46 11.23 2.19
CA SER A 52 11.31 10.97 1.02
C SER A 52 12.30 9.81 1.19
N SER A 53 12.55 9.35 2.42
CA SER A 53 13.53 8.31 2.70
C SER A 53 13.31 7.60 4.04
N TYR A 54 13.95 6.45 4.23
CA TYR A 54 13.94 5.76 5.52
C TYR A 54 14.55 6.61 6.64
N SER A 55 15.56 7.42 6.34
CA SER A 55 16.18 8.32 7.33
C SER A 55 15.14 9.28 7.92
N VAL A 56 14.37 9.94 7.05
CA VAL A 56 13.28 10.85 7.42
C VAL A 56 12.22 10.13 8.26
N ILE A 57 11.84 8.90 7.88
CA ILE A 57 10.89 8.09 8.66
C ILE A 57 11.43 7.82 10.08
N THR A 58 12.70 7.42 10.20
CA THR A 58 13.26 7.15 11.54
C THR A 58 13.38 8.40 12.40
N GLU A 59 13.69 9.55 11.79
CA GLU A 59 13.83 10.81 12.49
C GLU A 59 12.47 11.37 12.94
N HIS A 60 11.45 11.24 12.09
CA HIS A 60 10.08 11.59 12.45
C HIS A 60 9.59 10.74 13.63
N LEU A 61 9.83 9.43 13.60
CA LEU A 61 9.47 8.55 14.72
C LEU A 61 10.15 9.00 16.03
N ARG A 62 11.44 9.38 16.00
CA ARG A 62 12.16 9.83 17.19
C ARG A 62 11.66 11.17 17.74
N SER A 63 11.17 12.05 16.87
CA SER A 63 10.71 13.38 17.26
C SER A 63 9.24 13.46 17.67
N SER A 64 8.43 12.43 17.37
CA SER A 64 7.00 12.41 17.71
C SER A 64 6.67 11.44 18.85
N ASP A 65 6.56 11.97 20.08
CA ASP A 65 6.14 11.19 21.26
C ASP A 65 4.77 10.53 21.06
N SER A 66 3.83 11.25 20.46
CA SER A 66 2.48 10.74 20.20
C SER A 66 2.49 9.53 19.27
N PHE A 67 3.35 9.55 18.25
CA PHE A 67 3.47 8.45 17.30
C PHE A 67 4.24 7.27 17.90
N GLN A 68 5.26 7.53 18.73
CA GLN A 68 5.95 6.47 19.48
C GLN A 68 5.00 5.73 20.42
N GLN A 69 4.14 6.47 21.13
CA GLN A 69 3.12 5.90 22.00
C GLN A 69 2.11 5.06 21.20
N HIS A 70 1.62 5.59 20.08
CA HIS A 70 0.67 4.88 19.21
C HIS A 70 1.25 3.58 18.64
N LEU A 71 2.51 3.58 18.19
CA LEU A 71 3.17 2.37 17.68
C LEU A 71 3.73 1.46 18.77
N ASN A 72 3.77 1.93 20.03
CA ASN A 72 4.54 1.33 21.13
C ASN A 72 5.98 0.99 20.68
N LEU A 73 6.64 1.98 20.07
CA LEU A 73 7.93 1.86 19.41
C LEU A 73 8.70 3.19 19.49
N THR A 74 9.76 3.21 20.31
CA THR A 74 10.53 4.45 20.55
C THR A 74 11.52 4.80 19.45
N SER A 75 12.15 3.78 18.85
CA SER A 75 13.13 4.00 17.79
C SER A 75 13.36 2.75 16.95
N ILE A 76 13.75 2.98 15.70
CA ILE A 76 14.18 1.98 14.73
C ILE A 76 15.33 2.50 13.88
N SER A 77 16.05 1.58 13.23
CA SER A 77 17.02 1.89 12.19
C SER A 77 16.44 1.72 10.80
N GLU A 78 17.03 2.42 9.83
CA GLU A 78 16.70 2.27 8.40
C GLU A 78 16.87 0.83 7.92
N SER A 79 17.91 0.14 8.41
CA SER A 79 18.18 -1.26 8.10
C SER A 79 17.13 -2.22 8.66
N GLN A 80 16.42 -1.86 9.73
CA GLN A 80 15.28 -2.64 10.24
C GLN A 80 14.07 -2.50 9.32
N ILE A 81 13.75 -1.28 8.87
CA ILE A 81 12.68 -1.02 7.89
C ILE A 81 12.94 -1.82 6.61
N SER A 82 14.13 -1.66 6.03
CA SER A 82 14.53 -2.31 4.78
C SER A 82 14.47 -3.84 4.86
N ARG A 83 14.99 -4.44 5.95
CA ARG A 83 14.93 -5.90 6.15
C ARG A 83 13.50 -6.40 6.29
N LYS A 84 12.66 -5.69 7.05
CA LYS A 84 11.28 -6.11 7.28
C LYS A 84 10.43 -5.98 6.02
N LEU A 85 10.58 -4.89 5.24
CA LEU A 85 9.94 -4.75 3.93
C LEU A 85 10.29 -5.90 2.97
N ARG A 86 11.57 -6.31 2.92
CA ARG A 86 11.98 -7.47 2.11
C ARG A 86 11.41 -8.80 2.59
N ALA A 87 11.07 -8.92 3.87
CA ALA A 87 10.53 -10.15 4.45
C ALA A 87 9.01 -10.26 4.29
N ILE A 88 8.30 -9.16 4.01
CA ILE A 88 6.85 -9.18 3.80
C ILE A 88 6.56 -9.80 2.43
N PRO A 89 5.78 -10.88 2.34
CA PRO A 89 5.38 -11.43 1.06
C PRO A 89 4.38 -10.50 0.37
N TYR A 90 4.44 -10.42 -0.95
CA TYR A 90 3.53 -9.57 -1.74
C TYR A 90 2.04 -9.93 -1.48
N THR A 91 1.76 -11.21 -1.20
CA THR A 91 0.42 -11.71 -0.87
C THR A 91 -0.14 -11.04 0.38
N TYR A 92 0.70 -10.67 1.35
CA TYR A 92 0.26 -9.95 2.53
C TYR A 92 -0.31 -8.57 2.17
N CYS A 93 0.40 -7.80 1.35
CA CYS A 93 -0.05 -6.49 0.90
C CYS A 93 -1.33 -6.60 0.05
N GLN A 94 -1.42 -7.63 -0.80
CA GLN A 94 -2.62 -7.89 -1.59
C GLN A 94 -3.83 -8.21 -0.70
N LEU A 95 -3.68 -9.09 0.28
CA LEU A 95 -4.74 -9.44 1.23
C LEU A 95 -5.16 -8.22 2.06
N LEU A 96 -4.21 -7.41 2.50
CA LEU A 96 -4.49 -6.17 3.22
C LEU A 96 -5.33 -5.22 2.34
N PHE A 97 -4.93 -5.02 1.09
CA PHE A 97 -5.68 -4.20 0.15
C PHE A 97 -7.12 -4.72 -0.03
N LEU A 98 -7.29 -6.02 -0.28
CA LEU A 98 -8.60 -6.64 -0.47
C LEU A 98 -9.51 -6.48 0.75
N LYS A 99 -8.96 -6.66 1.97
CA LYS A 99 -9.72 -6.44 3.22
C LYS A 99 -10.17 -4.99 3.37
N VAL A 100 -9.30 -4.04 3.05
CA VAL A 100 -9.64 -2.61 3.13
C VAL A 100 -10.69 -2.25 2.09
N THR A 101 -10.57 -2.71 0.85
CA THR A 101 -11.57 -2.42 -0.19
C THR A 101 -12.90 -3.09 0.07
N GLU A 102 -12.92 -4.33 0.56
CA GLU A 102 -14.15 -4.99 1.00
C GLU A 102 -14.85 -4.19 2.09
N ARG A 103 -14.10 -3.72 3.10
CA ARG A 103 -14.65 -2.88 4.17
C ARG A 103 -15.23 -1.58 3.62
N LEU A 104 -14.52 -0.91 2.72
CA LEU A 104 -15.01 0.32 2.07
C LEU A 104 -16.28 0.07 1.25
N GLN A 105 -16.36 -1.05 0.53
CA GLN A 105 -17.56 -1.44 -0.20
C GLN A 105 -18.75 -1.68 0.74
N CYS A 106 -18.54 -2.34 1.89
CA CYS A 106 -19.60 -2.50 2.88
C CYS A 106 -20.09 -1.16 3.45
N LEU A 107 -19.18 -0.22 3.71
CA LEU A 107 -19.52 1.12 4.23
C LEU A 107 -20.25 1.98 3.19
N THR A 108 -19.96 1.77 1.91
CA THR A 108 -20.53 2.57 0.80
C THR A 108 -21.69 1.88 0.08
N LYS A 109 -22.09 0.67 0.50
CA LYS A 109 -23.07 -0.17 -0.20
C LYS A 109 -24.41 0.53 -0.47
N ASP A 110 -24.90 1.32 0.50
CA ASP A 110 -26.22 1.96 0.46
C ASP A 110 -26.21 3.30 -0.29
N HIS A 111 -25.03 3.77 -0.71
CA HIS A 111 -24.91 5.03 -1.44
C HIS A 111 -25.32 4.86 -2.90
N LYS A 112 -26.16 5.76 -3.40
CA LYS A 112 -26.76 5.65 -4.73
C LYS A 112 -25.90 6.24 -5.86
N GLY A 113 -24.77 6.87 -5.52
CA GLY A 113 -23.93 7.59 -6.47
C GLY A 113 -24.32 9.06 -6.60
N LEU A 114 -23.98 9.65 -7.75
CA LEU A 114 -24.31 11.04 -8.04
C LEU A 114 -25.79 11.19 -8.41
N PRO A 115 -26.41 12.35 -8.13
CA PRO A 115 -27.74 12.68 -8.65
C PRO A 115 -27.77 12.49 -10.16
N GLU A 116 -28.84 11.89 -10.68
CA GLU A 116 -29.10 11.62 -12.11
C GLU A 116 -28.17 10.60 -12.81
N LEU A 117 -26.90 10.51 -12.43
CA LEU A 117 -25.91 9.63 -13.05
C LEU A 117 -25.78 8.26 -12.34
N GLY A 118 -26.22 8.17 -11.09
CA GLY A 118 -26.06 6.97 -10.28
C GLY A 118 -24.59 6.70 -9.91
N ARG A 119 -24.28 5.44 -9.61
CA ARG A 119 -22.94 5.02 -9.18
C ARG A 119 -21.98 4.94 -10.37
N LEU A 120 -20.92 5.75 -10.34
CA LEU A 120 -19.91 5.75 -11.39
C LEU A 120 -18.72 4.86 -11.03
N HIS A 121 -18.20 4.17 -12.04
CA HIS A 121 -16.99 3.36 -11.98
C HIS A 121 -15.91 4.01 -12.83
N ILE A 122 -15.03 4.78 -12.19
CA ILE A 122 -13.90 5.43 -12.86
C ILE A 122 -12.77 4.40 -12.94
N ILE A 123 -12.24 4.20 -14.14
CA ILE A 123 -11.05 3.37 -14.35
C ILE A 123 -9.92 4.32 -14.73
N ASP A 124 -8.87 4.31 -13.92
CA ASP A 124 -7.66 5.06 -14.20
C ASP A 124 -6.44 4.12 -14.15
N SER A 125 -5.32 4.58 -14.68
CA SER A 125 -4.07 3.84 -14.68
C SER A 125 -2.91 4.70 -14.23
N THR A 126 -2.16 4.19 -13.26
CA THR A 126 -0.92 4.81 -12.79
C THR A 126 0.26 3.96 -13.22
N GLU A 127 1.37 4.58 -13.56
CA GLU A 127 2.60 3.90 -13.90
C GLU A 127 3.62 4.02 -12.77
N LEU A 128 4.13 2.88 -12.31
CA LEU A 128 5.16 2.78 -11.28
C LEU A 128 6.50 2.54 -11.96
N THR A 129 7.38 3.54 -11.95
CA THR A 129 8.73 3.41 -12.49
C THR A 129 9.60 2.61 -11.53
N LEU A 130 10.33 1.64 -12.06
CA LEU A 130 11.19 0.74 -11.30
C LEU A 130 12.68 1.02 -11.56
N PRO A 131 13.56 0.75 -10.58
CA PRO A 131 15.01 0.85 -10.77
C PRO A 131 15.50 -0.03 -11.93
N SER A 132 16.61 0.36 -12.56
CA SER A 132 17.18 -0.35 -13.72
C SER A 132 17.47 -1.82 -13.45
N VAL A 133 18.00 -2.16 -12.28
CA VAL A 133 18.37 -3.53 -11.90
C VAL A 133 17.16 -4.32 -11.37
N ALA A 134 16.42 -3.78 -10.40
CA ALA A 134 15.30 -4.48 -9.79
C ALA A 134 14.06 -4.59 -10.73
N GLY A 135 13.96 -3.69 -11.71
CA GLY A 135 12.85 -3.60 -12.66
C GLY A 135 13.10 -4.28 -14.00
N GLN A 136 14.20 -5.01 -14.20
CA GLN A 136 14.53 -5.62 -15.51
C GLN A 136 13.42 -6.51 -16.07
N TRP A 137 12.66 -7.16 -15.19
CA TRP A 137 11.52 -8.01 -15.56
C TRP A 137 10.32 -7.22 -16.12
N ALA A 138 10.28 -5.90 -15.90
CA ALA A 138 9.24 -4.98 -16.35
C ALA A 138 9.81 -3.94 -17.34
N TYR A 139 10.65 -4.40 -18.27
CA TYR A 139 11.27 -3.54 -19.28
C TYR A 139 10.23 -2.93 -20.22
N CYS A 140 10.26 -1.60 -20.38
CA CYS A 140 9.45 -0.87 -21.37
C CYS A 140 10.33 -0.27 -22.48
N SER A 141 11.48 0.30 -22.11
CA SER A 141 12.43 0.90 -23.04
C SER A 141 13.85 0.93 -22.45
N LYS A 142 14.84 1.32 -23.27
CA LYS A 142 16.27 1.38 -22.86
C LYS A 142 16.50 2.17 -21.57
N THR A 143 15.66 3.16 -21.29
CA THR A 143 15.78 4.05 -20.13
C THR A 143 14.68 3.84 -19.09
N LYS A 144 13.76 2.88 -19.31
CA LYS A 144 12.53 2.79 -18.52
C LYS A 144 12.13 1.34 -18.28
N ASN A 145 12.09 1.00 -17.00
CA ASN A 145 11.38 -0.17 -16.48
C ASN A 145 10.18 0.33 -15.69
N ALA A 146 8.98 -0.19 -15.97
CA ALA A 146 7.79 0.27 -15.30
C ALA A 146 6.67 -0.77 -15.28
N VAL A 147 5.81 -0.68 -14.28
CA VAL A 147 4.59 -1.47 -14.17
C VAL A 147 3.40 -0.53 -14.24
N LYS A 148 2.42 -0.86 -15.08
CA LYS A 148 1.16 -0.11 -15.15
C LYS A 148 0.12 -0.77 -14.26
N MET A 149 -0.50 0.02 -13.41
CA MET A 149 -1.46 -0.41 -12.42
C MET A 149 -2.80 0.25 -12.73
N HIS A 150 -3.81 -0.55 -13.04
CA HIS A 150 -5.16 -0.03 -13.30
C HIS A 150 -5.98 -0.10 -12.01
N THR A 151 -6.56 1.03 -11.63
CA THR A 151 -7.36 1.17 -10.42
C THR A 151 -8.78 1.53 -10.82
N ARG A 152 -9.75 0.77 -10.28
CA ARG A 152 -11.16 1.14 -10.37
C ARG A 152 -11.57 1.87 -9.11
N LEU A 153 -11.98 3.12 -9.27
CA LEU A 153 -12.58 3.94 -8.24
C LEU A 153 -14.10 3.92 -8.40
N VAL A 154 -14.82 3.84 -7.28
CA VAL A 154 -16.28 3.95 -7.24
C VAL A 154 -16.64 5.28 -6.61
N VAL A 155 -17.44 6.07 -7.33
CA VAL A 155 -18.06 7.29 -6.82
C VAL A 155 -19.34 6.89 -6.10
N ALA A 156 -19.27 6.86 -4.78
CA ALA A 156 -20.39 6.48 -3.91
C ALA A 156 -21.37 7.64 -3.74
N ASP A 157 -20.87 8.88 -3.64
CA ASP A 157 -21.67 10.11 -3.61
C ASP A 157 -20.83 11.31 -4.11
N SER A 158 -21.33 12.54 -3.99
CA SER A 158 -20.63 13.75 -4.45
C SER A 158 -19.32 14.06 -3.72
N THR A 159 -19.09 13.45 -2.57
CA THR A 159 -17.94 13.65 -1.68
C THR A 159 -17.12 12.39 -1.43
N THR A 160 -17.67 11.20 -1.73
CA THR A 160 -17.08 9.91 -1.38
C THR A 160 -16.67 9.14 -2.62
N VAL A 161 -15.36 8.95 -2.77
CA VAL A 161 -14.75 8.10 -3.79
C VAL A 161 -13.87 7.06 -3.12
N SER A 162 -13.97 5.79 -3.52
CA SER A 162 -13.19 4.72 -2.90
C SER A 162 -12.63 3.72 -3.93
N PRO A 163 -11.41 3.20 -3.71
CA PRO A 163 -10.86 2.14 -4.55
C PRO A 163 -11.60 0.83 -4.32
N THR A 164 -11.93 0.13 -5.40
CA THR A 164 -12.72 -1.10 -5.36
C THR A 164 -11.97 -2.28 -5.97
N ALA A 165 -11.14 -2.04 -6.99
CA ALA A 165 -10.35 -3.08 -7.63
C ALA A 165 -8.99 -2.54 -8.09
N LEU A 166 -8.00 -3.41 -8.00
CA LEU A 166 -6.70 -3.24 -8.65
C LEU A 166 -6.55 -4.34 -9.68
N LEU A 167 -6.36 -3.94 -10.92
CA LEU A 167 -6.10 -4.83 -12.05
C LEU A 167 -4.62 -4.63 -12.43
N PRO A 168 -3.71 -5.49 -11.96
CA PRO A 168 -2.35 -5.48 -12.46
C PRO A 168 -2.39 -5.97 -13.91
N LEU A 169 -2.32 -5.04 -14.86
CA LEU A 169 -2.01 -5.40 -16.23
C LEU A 169 -0.48 -5.39 -16.34
N LEU A 170 0.10 -6.59 -16.41
CA LEU A 170 1.36 -6.75 -17.12
C LEU A 170 1.08 -6.42 -18.59
N GLN A 171 1.07 -5.14 -18.95
CA GLN A 171 1.19 -4.74 -20.34
C GLN A 171 2.60 -5.12 -20.81
N MET A 172 2.80 -6.40 -21.12
CA MET A 172 3.90 -6.90 -21.90
C MET A 172 3.59 -6.57 -23.37
N TRP A 173 4.12 -5.46 -23.89
CA TRP A 173 4.10 -5.19 -25.32
C TRP A 173 5.47 -4.65 -25.80
N PRO A 174 6.07 -5.20 -26.89
CA PRO A 174 5.80 -6.45 -27.58
C PRO A 174 6.67 -7.60 -27.04
N ILE A 175 6.07 -8.79 -26.91
CA ILE A 175 6.76 -10.02 -26.52
C ILE A 175 7.51 -10.59 -27.75
N PRO A 176 8.83 -10.81 -27.70
CA PRO A 176 9.50 -11.66 -28.68
C PRO A 176 8.88 -13.06 -28.62
N LYS A 177 8.55 -13.65 -29.78
CA LYS A 177 7.86 -14.95 -29.90
C LYS A 177 8.48 -16.14 -29.12
N SER A 178 9.67 -15.99 -28.52
CA SER A 178 10.37 -17.00 -27.73
C SER A 178 9.99 -17.07 -26.23
N SER A 179 9.29 -16.08 -25.66
CA SER A 179 9.05 -16.01 -24.20
C SER A 179 7.71 -16.57 -23.70
N TRP A 180 6.94 -17.27 -24.54
CA TRP A 180 5.65 -17.88 -24.14
C TRP A 180 5.78 -18.96 -23.05
N LYS A 181 6.99 -19.52 -22.83
CA LYS A 181 7.25 -20.48 -21.75
C LYS A 181 7.17 -19.86 -20.34
N TRP A 182 7.39 -18.55 -20.19
CA TRP A 182 7.37 -17.89 -18.88
C TRP A 182 5.97 -17.42 -18.47
N LEU A 183 5.12 -17.03 -19.43
CA LEU A 183 3.75 -16.58 -19.16
C LEU A 183 2.87 -17.73 -18.61
N TRP A 184 3.06 -18.96 -19.11
CA TRP A 184 2.40 -20.16 -18.57
C TRP A 184 2.88 -20.54 -17.18
N MET A 185 4.12 -20.18 -16.81
CA MET A 185 4.69 -20.51 -15.52
C MET A 185 4.18 -19.58 -14.40
N MET A 186 3.79 -18.34 -14.72
CA MET A 186 3.20 -17.42 -13.73
C MET A 186 1.69 -17.62 -13.53
N ILE A 187 0.94 -18.03 -14.57
CA ILE A 187 -0.50 -18.33 -14.44
C ILE A 187 -0.76 -19.60 -13.60
N ARG A 188 0.25 -20.47 -13.45
CA ARG A 188 0.14 -21.70 -12.64
C ARG A 188 0.49 -21.53 -11.15
N PHE A 189 0.85 -20.32 -10.72
CA PHE A 189 1.27 -20.01 -9.34
C PHE A 189 0.50 -18.85 -8.66
N MET A 190 -0.57 -18.35 -9.30
CA MET A 190 -1.66 -17.64 -8.61
C MET A 190 -2.74 -18.65 -8.22
#